data_AF-A0A2V8CTK5-F1
#
_entry.id   AF-A0A2V8CTK5-F1
#
_cell.length_a   1.000
_cell.length_b   1.000
_cell.length_c   1.000
_cell.angle_alpha   90.00
_cell.angle_beta   90.00
_cell.angle_gamma   90.00
#
_symmetry.space_group_name_H-M   'P 1'
#
loop_
_entity.id
_entity.type
_entity.pdbx_description
1 polymer ?
#
loop_
_entity_poly.entity_id
_entity_poly.type
_entity_poly.pdbx_seq_one_letter_code
_entity_poly.pdbx_strand_id
1 'polypeptide(L)'
;CSIGYQLQSGAAAPKDRGLAIAGFSIQTLTLDATSYNTISGTSMATPEVAGLAVMLRAYNPQYTYADTVNAIKNGGRSVAALAGKTTTGKAVDVMSSLAYINPPTGLTATVQ
;
A
#
# COMPACT_ATOMS: atom_id res chain seq x y z
N CYS A 1 -7.24 -16.57 -6.11
CA CYS A 1 -7.02 -17.38 -4.90
C CYS A 1 -7.75 -18.70 -5.09
N SER A 2 -7.04 -19.82 -5.04
CA SER A 2 -7.63 -21.15 -5.18
C SER A 2 -7.48 -21.87 -3.85
N ILE A 3 -8.57 -22.44 -3.33
CA ILE A 3 -8.53 -23.32 -2.16
C ILE A 3 -8.76 -24.73 -2.68
N GLY A 4 -7.77 -25.61 -2.45
CA GLY A 4 -7.86 -27.02 -2.78
C GLY A 4 -7.97 -27.85 -1.51
N TYR A 5 -8.72 -28.94 -1.60
CA TYR A 5 -8.74 -29.99 -0.58
C TYR A 5 -8.35 -31.30 -1.24
N GLN A 6 -7.55 -32.12 -0.55
CA GLN A 6 -7.20 -33.46 -1.00
C GLN A 6 -7.75 -34.46 0.01
N LEU A 7 -8.63 -35.33 -0.45
CA LEU A 7 -9.13 -36.45 0.35
C LEU A 7 -8.33 -37.69 -0.03
N GLN A 8 -7.76 -38.36 0.97
CA GLN A 8 -7.11 -39.66 0.80
C GLN A 8 -7.94 -40.69 1.55
N SER A 9 -8.47 -41.68 0.82
CA SER A 9 -9.15 -42.83 1.40
C SER A 9 -8.21 -44.04 1.45
N GLY A 10 -8.24 -44.77 2.56
CA GLY A 10 -7.56 -46.06 2.73
C GLY A 10 -8.54 -47.24 2.58
N ALA A 11 -8.01 -48.46 2.58
CA ALA A 11 -8.81 -49.69 2.39
C ALA A 11 -9.53 -50.23 3.65
N ALA A 12 -9.60 -49.46 4.74
CA ALA A 12 -10.17 -49.92 6.01
C ALA A 12 -11.72 -49.95 5.96
N ALA A 13 -12.33 -51.09 6.33
CA ALA A 13 -13.77 -51.22 6.50
C ALA A 13 -14.25 -50.50 7.78
N PRO A 14 -15.48 -49.92 7.80
CA PRO A 14 -16.58 -50.10 6.86
C PRO A 14 -16.57 -49.07 5.71
N LYS A 15 -16.99 -49.50 4.51
CA LYS A 15 -16.96 -48.72 3.26
C LYS A 15 -18.19 -47.84 3.05
N ASP A 16 -19.08 -47.79 4.05
CA ASP A 16 -20.47 -47.35 3.85
C ASP A 16 -20.67 -45.88 4.24
N ARG A 17 -19.61 -45.20 4.70
CA ARG A 17 -19.64 -43.80 5.11
C ARG A 17 -18.48 -43.04 4.46
N GLY A 18 -18.81 -42.14 3.53
CA GLY A 18 -17.85 -41.19 2.95
C GLY A 18 -17.47 -40.06 3.91
N LEU A 19 -16.54 -39.20 3.48
CA LEU A 19 -16.14 -38.00 4.22
C LEU A 19 -17.11 -36.86 3.91
N ALA A 20 -17.67 -36.25 4.96
CA ALA A 20 -18.47 -35.04 4.87
C ALA A 20 -17.72 -33.87 5.50
N ILE A 21 -17.60 -32.76 4.77
CA ILE A 21 -17.14 -31.48 5.33
C ILE A 21 -18.40 -30.75 5.80
N ALA A 22 -18.61 -30.71 7.12
CA ALA A 22 -19.68 -29.93 7.74
C ALA A 22 -19.09 -28.61 8.29
N GLY A 23 -19.77 -27.49 8.05
CA GLY A 23 -19.36 -26.19 8.60
C GLY A 23 -18.29 -25.43 7.81
N PHE A 24 -18.11 -25.70 6.51
CA PHE A 24 -17.24 -24.90 5.66
C PHE A 24 -17.82 -23.49 5.49
N SER A 25 -17.07 -22.47 5.92
CA SER A 25 -17.45 -21.08 5.74
C SER A 25 -16.28 -20.29 5.19
N ILE A 26 -16.54 -19.54 4.11
CA ILE A 26 -15.62 -18.53 3.59
C ILE A 26 -16.18 -17.19 4.05
N GLN A 27 -15.53 -16.55 5.02
CA GLN A 27 -15.81 -15.16 5.34
C GLN A 27 -15.07 -14.28 4.35
N THR A 28 -15.81 -13.52 3.55
CA THR A 28 -15.25 -12.42 2.77
C THR A 28 -15.40 -11.11 3.54
N LEU A 29 -14.53 -10.14 3.30
CA LEU A 29 -14.73 -8.79 3.81
C LEU A 29 -15.91 -8.18 3.05
N THR A 30 -17.09 -8.14 3.65
CA THR A 30 -18.22 -7.37 3.12
C THR A 30 -17.92 -5.89 3.37
N LEU A 31 -17.59 -5.17 2.31
CA LEU A 31 -17.58 -3.71 2.32
C LEU A 31 -19.04 -3.26 2.28
N ASP A 32 -19.61 -2.90 3.43
CA ASP A 32 -20.86 -2.14 3.47
C ASP A 32 -20.57 -0.63 3.61
N ALA A 33 -21.48 0.22 3.14
CA ALA A 33 -21.31 1.68 3.17
C ALA A 33 -21.78 2.31 4.49
N THR A 34 -22.10 1.49 5.49
CA THR A 34 -22.81 1.91 6.71
C THR A 34 -22.05 1.60 7.99
N SER A 35 -20.94 0.87 7.90
CA SER A 35 -20.08 0.52 9.03
C SER A 35 -18.63 0.96 8.78
N TYR A 36 -17.93 1.22 9.88
CA TYR A 36 -16.51 1.52 9.88
C TYR A 36 -15.75 0.33 10.44
N ASN A 37 -14.63 -0.01 9.81
CA ASN A 37 -13.74 -1.06 10.29
C ASN A 37 -12.29 -0.57 10.25
N THR A 38 -11.49 -1.00 11.23
CA THR A 38 -10.05 -0.74 11.26
C THR A 38 -9.32 -1.95 10.73
N ILE A 39 -8.64 -1.78 9.60
CA ILE A 39 -7.87 -2.81 8.91
C ILE A 39 -6.44 -2.32 8.67
N SER A 40 -5.50 -3.25 8.49
CA SER A 40 -4.08 -2.94 8.31
C SER A 40 -3.53 -3.68 7.10
N GLY A 41 -2.70 -3.00 6.31
CA GLY A 41 -2.05 -3.58 5.14
C GLY A 41 -1.56 -2.52 4.16
N THR A 42 -0.76 -2.95 3.18
CA THR A 42 -0.28 -2.06 2.11
C THR A 42 -1.44 -1.51 1.27
N SER A 43 -2.55 -2.23 1.15
CA SER A 43 -3.79 -1.74 0.53
C SER A 43 -4.38 -0.52 1.22
N MET A 44 -4.11 -0.27 2.50
CA MET A 44 -4.56 0.93 3.23
C MET A 44 -3.51 2.05 3.19
N ALA A 45 -2.22 1.69 3.10
CA ALA A 45 -1.16 2.66 2.85
C ALA A 45 -1.28 3.28 1.45
N THR A 46 -1.59 2.49 0.42
CA THR A 46 -1.74 2.98 -0.97
C THR A 46 -2.72 4.16 -1.12
N PRO A 47 -3.98 4.11 -0.61
CA PRO A 47 -4.91 5.23 -0.73
C PRO A 47 -4.48 6.46 0.09
N GLU A 48 -3.73 6.28 1.19
CA GLU A 48 -3.14 7.42 1.92
C GLU A 48 -2.12 8.16 1.03
N VAL A 49 -1.18 7.44 0.41
CA VAL A 49 -0.20 8.04 -0.52
C VAL A 49 -0.88 8.63 -1.76
N ALA A 50 -1.94 7.99 -2.27
CA ALA A 50 -2.72 8.52 -3.37
C ALA A 50 -3.42 9.85 -2.99
N GLY A 51 -3.97 9.95 -1.78
CA GLY A 51 -4.53 11.19 -1.25
C GLY A 51 -3.50 12.32 -1.17
N LEU A 52 -2.28 12.01 -0.70
CA LEU A 52 -1.16 12.97 -0.73
C LEU A 52 -0.82 13.42 -2.15
N ALA A 53 -0.76 12.49 -3.12
CA ALA A 53 -0.49 12.84 -4.52
C ALA A 53 -1.54 13.79 -5.10
N VAL A 54 -2.83 13.57 -4.78
CA VAL A 54 -3.91 14.48 -5.15
C VAL A 54 -3.71 15.85 -4.51
N MET A 55 -3.40 15.89 -3.22
CA MET A 55 -3.20 17.15 -2.49
C MET A 55 -2.04 17.98 -3.06
N LEU A 56 -0.93 17.34 -3.43
CA LEU A 56 0.20 18.01 -4.09
C LEU A 56 -0.19 18.65 -5.42
N ARG A 57 -0.93 17.90 -6.26
CA ARG A 57 -1.35 18.39 -7.59
C ARG A 57 -2.51 19.39 -7.52
N ALA A 58 -3.33 19.32 -6.48
CA ALA A 58 -4.34 20.34 -6.20
C ALA A 58 -3.68 21.66 -5.77
N TYR A 59 -2.63 21.59 -4.94
CA TYR A 59 -1.88 22.76 -4.49
C TYR A 59 -1.03 23.37 -5.62
N ASN A 60 -0.39 22.53 -6.44
CA ASN A 60 0.34 22.97 -7.63
C ASN A 60 -0.11 22.20 -8.88
N PRO A 61 -1.09 22.72 -9.63
CA PRO A 61 -1.59 22.06 -10.85
C PRO A 61 -0.57 21.91 -11.98
N GLN A 62 0.55 22.65 -11.92
CA GLN A 62 1.63 22.55 -12.91
C GLN A 62 2.60 21.40 -12.63
N TYR A 63 2.51 20.75 -11.47
CA TYR A 63 3.34 19.59 -11.17
C TYR A 63 3.09 18.47 -12.18
N THR A 64 4.19 18.04 -12.80
CA THR A 64 4.20 16.81 -13.58
C THR A 64 4.06 15.60 -12.66
N TYR A 65 3.88 14.42 -13.26
CA TYR A 65 3.90 13.17 -12.50
C TYR A 65 5.25 13.01 -11.75
N ALA A 66 6.36 13.40 -12.38
CA ALA A 66 7.69 13.28 -11.82
C ALA A 66 7.88 14.21 -10.64
N ASP A 67 7.40 15.46 -10.74
CA ASP A 67 7.43 16.42 -9.64
C ASP A 67 6.68 15.89 -8.41
N THR A 68 5.49 15.33 -8.65
CA THR A 68 4.65 14.75 -7.60
C THR A 68 5.35 13.57 -6.92
N VAL A 69 5.91 12.64 -7.71
CA VAL A 69 6.64 11.48 -7.17
C VAL A 69 7.88 11.89 -6.40
N ASN A 70 8.62 12.90 -6.87
CA ASN A 70 9.80 13.41 -6.20
C ASN A 70 9.43 14.07 -4.86
N ALA A 71 8.36 14.87 -4.82
CA ALA A 71 7.87 15.49 -3.59
C ALA A 71 7.46 14.46 -2.53
N ILE A 72 6.80 13.38 -2.94
CA ILE A 72 6.44 12.28 -2.02
C ILE A 72 7.69 11.56 -1.52
N LYS A 73 8.60 11.19 -2.43
CA LYS A 73 9.80 10.40 -2.09
C LYS A 73 10.76 11.19 -1.19
N ASN A 74 11.01 12.45 -1.52
CA ASN A 74 12.04 13.26 -0.86
C ASN A 74 11.51 14.02 0.34
N GLY A 75 10.23 14.44 0.31
CA GLY A 75 9.56 15.08 1.43
C GLY A 75 9.20 14.12 2.56
N GLY A 76 9.26 12.81 2.36
CA GLY A 76 8.98 11.84 3.42
C GLY A 76 9.92 11.92 4.63
N ARG A 77 9.39 11.58 5.80
CA ARG A 77 10.15 11.49 7.07
C ARG A 77 10.99 10.22 7.10
N SER A 78 12.29 10.36 7.36
CA SER A 78 13.20 9.20 7.47
C SER A 78 12.83 8.32 8.66
N VAL A 79 12.78 7.00 8.44
CA VAL A 79 12.47 6.01 9.47
C VAL A 79 13.52 4.91 9.43
N ALA A 80 14.27 4.76 10.52
CA ALA A 80 15.39 3.81 10.60
C ALA A 80 14.98 2.37 10.21
N ALA A 81 13.78 1.94 10.58
CA ALA A 81 13.27 0.61 10.27
C ALA A 81 13.01 0.36 8.77
N LEU A 82 12.89 1.42 7.96
CA LEU A 82 12.67 1.38 6.51
C LEU A 82 13.98 1.52 5.71
N ALA A 83 15.09 1.88 6.36
CA ALA A 83 16.39 1.96 5.73
C ALA A 83 16.80 0.59 5.16
N GLY A 84 17.24 0.57 3.90
CA GLY A 84 17.59 -0.66 3.19
C GLY A 84 16.42 -1.58 2.81
N LYS A 85 15.18 -1.27 3.23
CA LYS A 85 13.96 -2.02 2.86
C LYS A 85 13.09 -1.31 1.82
N THR A 86 13.29 -0.01 1.67
CA THR A 86 12.59 0.86 0.71
C THR A 86 13.60 1.69 -0.05
N THR A 87 13.21 2.21 -1.21
CA THR A 87 14.09 3.03 -2.06
C THR A 87 14.51 4.34 -1.40
N THR A 88 13.72 4.86 -0.46
CA THR A 88 13.97 6.16 0.18
C THR A 88 14.30 6.06 1.68
N GLY A 89 13.96 4.95 2.34
CA GLY A 89 14.05 4.83 3.80
C GLY A 89 13.06 5.73 4.56
N LYS A 90 11.99 6.19 3.90
CA LYS A 90 11.08 7.22 4.41
C LYS A 90 9.64 6.71 4.51
N ALA A 91 8.94 7.16 5.55
CA ALA A 91 7.48 7.14 5.62
C ALA A 91 6.93 8.44 5.00
N VAL A 92 5.70 8.40 4.50
CA VAL A 92 5.06 9.59 3.95
C VAL A 92 4.86 10.66 5.03
N ASP A 93 5.00 11.92 4.63
CA ASP A 93 4.81 13.09 5.48
C ASP A 93 4.17 14.19 4.63
N VAL A 94 2.90 14.50 4.92
CA VAL A 94 2.09 15.39 4.08
C VAL A 94 2.66 16.81 4.04
N MET A 95 3.02 17.36 5.21
CA MET A 95 3.47 18.75 5.31
C MET A 95 4.84 18.93 4.68
N SER A 96 5.75 17.99 4.93
CA SER A 96 7.10 18.02 4.36
C SER A 96 7.09 17.78 2.85
N SER A 97 6.19 16.93 2.35
CA SER A 97 5.98 16.77 0.90
C SER A 97 5.36 17.99 0.24
N LEU A 98 4.42 18.69 0.89
CA LEU A 98 3.87 19.96 0.36
C LEU A 98 4.92 21.08 0.33
N ALA A 99 5.77 21.14 1.35
CA ALA A 99 6.84 22.13 1.44
C ALA A 99 8.02 21.81 0.51
N TYR A 100 8.06 20.61 -0.07
CA TYR A 100 9.12 20.21 -0.98
C TYR A 100 8.97 20.93 -2.31
N ILE A 101 10.01 21.68 -2.69
CA ILE A 101 10.11 22.37 -3.98
C ILE A 101 11.22 21.67 -4.77
N ASN A 102 10.92 21.26 -6.00
CA ASN A 102 11.96 20.70 -6.86
C ASN A 102 13.07 21.73 -7.09
N PRO A 103 14.34 21.36 -6.90
CA PRO A 103 15.46 22.24 -7.22
C PRO A 103 15.37 22.69 -8.69
N PRO A 104 15.55 23.99 -8.98
CA PRO A 104 15.59 24.45 -10.37
C PRO A 104 16.75 23.80 -11.12
N THR A 105 16.52 23.35 -12.34
CA THR A 105 17.56 22.79 -13.21
C THR A 105 18.24 23.91 -13.99
N GLY A 106 19.56 23.78 -14.23
CA GLY A 106 20.32 24.74 -15.05
C GLY A 106 20.89 25.95 -14.29
N LEU A 107 20.88 25.94 -12.96
CA LEU A 107 21.58 26.93 -12.16
C LEU A 107 23.06 26.57 -12.01
N THR A 108 23.92 27.29 -12.73
CA THR A 108 25.37 27.21 -12.55
C THR A 108 25.81 28.42 -11.72
N ALA A 109 26.23 28.20 -10.49
CA ALA A 109 26.85 29.26 -9.70
C ALA A 109 28.29 29.46 -10.18
N THR A 110 28.57 30.57 -10.86
CA THR A 110 29.94 31.01 -11.09
C THR A 110 30.37 31.84 -9.89
N VAL A 111 31.41 31.38 -9.19
CA VAL A 111 32.09 32.19 -8.16
C VAL A 111 32.79 33.33 -8.90
N GLN A 112 32.44 34.58 -8.58
CA GLN A 112 33.16 35.77 -9.03
C GLN A 112 34.45 35.95 -8.24
#